data_AF-A0A7Z6SS84-F1
#
_entry.id   AF-A0A7Z6SS84-F1
#
_cell.length_a   1.000
_cell.length_b   1.000
_cell.length_c   1.000
_cell.angle_alpha   90.00
_cell.angle_beta   90.00
_cell.angle_gamma   90.00
#
_symmetry.space_group_name_H-M   'P 1'
#
loop_
_entity.id
_entity.type
_entity.pdbx_description
1 polymer ?
#
loop_
_entity_poly.entity_id
_entity_poly.type
_entity_poly.pdbx_seq_one_letter_code
_entity_poly.pdbx_strand_id
1 'polypeptide(L)' 'KVCKDEHLMAFELEFMENFKGNFTVTKGKDTLILDNQKMKIYLKTP' A
#
# COMPACT_ATOMS: atom_id res chain seq x y z
N LYS A 1 -10.49 -13.13 -19.47
CA LYS A 1 -10.00 -12.02 -20.33
C LYS A 1 -9.06 -11.22 -19.46
N VAL A 2 -7.75 -11.37 -19.63
CA VAL A 2 -6.75 -10.58 -18.89
C VAL A 2 -6.84 -9.16 -19.48
N CYS A 3 -7.12 -8.16 -18.64
CA CYS A 3 -7.37 -6.80 -19.11
C CYS A 3 -6.17 -6.26 -19.91
N LYS A 4 -6.46 -5.75 -21.10
CA LYS A 4 -5.50 -5.18 -22.06
C LYS A 4 -5.38 -3.67 -21.87
N ASP A 5 -5.02 -3.25 -20.67
CA ASP A 5 -4.63 -1.87 -20.38
C ASP A 5 -3.30 -1.93 -19.66
N GLU A 6 -2.20 -1.84 -20.41
CA GLU A 6 -0.82 -1.92 -19.89
C GLU A 6 -0.58 -0.92 -18.75
N HIS A 7 -1.29 0.21 -18.74
CA HIS A 7 -1.24 1.20 -17.66
C HIS A 7 -1.89 0.73 -16.34
N LEU A 8 -2.99 -0.03 -16.41
CA LEU A 8 -3.61 -0.59 -15.20
C LEU A 8 -2.73 -1.70 -14.59
N MET A 9 -2.07 -2.48 -15.44
CA MET A 9 -1.16 -3.53 -15.00
C MET A 9 0.09 -2.96 -14.31
N ALA A 10 0.64 -1.85 -14.80
CA ALA A 10 1.81 -1.21 -14.21
C ALA A 10 1.54 -0.71 -12.77
N PHE A 11 0.39 -0.07 -12.55
CA PHE A 11 0.00 0.37 -11.21
C PHE A 11 -0.18 -0.82 -10.26
N GLU A 12 -0.90 -1.86 -10.67
CA GLU A 12 -1.12 -3.05 -9.82
C GLU A 12 0.20 -3.74 -9.46
N LEU A 13 1.13 -3.85 -10.42
CA LEU A 13 2.47 -4.40 -10.20
C LEU A 13 3.28 -3.55 -9.21
N GLU A 14 3.40 -2.24 -9.45
CA GLU A 14 4.14 -1.34 -8.56
C GLU A 14 3.52 -1.30 -7.16
N PHE A 15 2.19 -1.33 -7.07
CA PHE A 15 1.49 -1.40 -5.80
C PHE A 15 1.85 -2.70 -5.06
N MET A 16 1.78 -3.85 -5.72
CA MET A 16 2.12 -5.15 -5.12
C MET A 16 3.59 -5.25 -4.71
N GLU A 17 4.50 -4.72 -5.52
CA GLU A 17 5.93 -4.69 -5.21
C GLU A 17 6.24 -3.81 -4.00
N ASN A 18 5.60 -2.65 -3.89
CA ASN A 18 5.77 -1.73 -2.77
C ASN A 18 4.98 -2.18 -1.52
N PHE A 19 3.92 -2.97 -1.68
CA PHE A 19 3.17 -3.55 -0.57
C PHE A 19 3.88 -4.77 0.04
N LYS A 20 4.77 -5.44 -0.70
CA LYS A 20 5.52 -6.58 -0.20
C LYS A 20 6.55 -6.17 0.87
N GLY A 21 6.56 -6.88 1.99
CA GLY A 21 7.58 -6.73 3.03
C GLY A 21 7.00 -6.50 4.41
N ASN A 22 7.85 -6.06 5.35
CA ASN A 22 7.44 -5.79 6.73
C ASN A 22 7.14 -4.30 6.89
N PHE A 23 5.98 -3.99 7.47
CA PHE A 23 5.59 -2.63 7.81
C PHE A 23 5.87 -2.35 9.29
N THR A 24 6.43 -1.18 9.55
CA THR A 24 6.43 -0.58 10.87
C THR A 24 5.06 0.03 11.11
N VAL A 25 4.44 -0.33 12.23
CA VAL A 25 3.10 0.13 12.59
C VAL A 25 3.21 1.25 13.62
N THR A 26 2.72 2.44 13.26
CA THR A 26 2.61 3.58 14.18
C THR A 26 1.16 3.86 14.51
N LYS A 27 0.80 3.80 15.78
CA LYS A 27 -0.57 4.07 16.25
C LYS A 27 -0.68 5.51 16.79
N GLY A 28 -1.56 6.30 16.20
CA GLY A 28 -2.02 7.59 16.69
C GLY A 28 -3.34 7.48 17.48
N LYS A 29 -3.96 8.62 17.80
CA LYS A 29 -5.27 8.65 18.51
C LYS A 29 -6.36 7.94 17.71
N ASP A 30 -6.56 8.36 16.46
CA ASP A 30 -7.63 7.85 15.58
C ASP A 30 -7.05 7.33 14.24
N THR A 31 -5.74 7.12 14.20
CA THR A 31 -5.02 6.74 12.99
C THR A 31 -4.04 5.61 13.23
N LEU A 32 -3.89 4.76 12.23
CA LEU A 32 -2.85 3.74 12.17
C LEU A 32 -2.07 3.97 10.87
N ILE A 33 -0.75 4.14 11.00
CA ILE A 33 0.15 4.35 9.86
C ILE A 33 0.99 3.08 9.69
N LEU A 34 0.94 2.49 8.51
CA LEU A 34 1.82 1.41 8.09
C LEU A 34 2.90 2.00 7.20
N ASP A 35 4.17 1.83 7.55
CA ASP A 35 5.31 2.35 6.80
C ASP A 35 6.37 1.27 6.55
N ASN A 36 6.75 1.05 5.29
CA ASN A 36 7.84 0.16 4.90
C ASN A 36 8.93 0.89 4.08
N GLN A 37 9.06 2.21 4.23
CA GLN A 37 9.95 3.14 3.52
C GLN A 37 9.61 3.35 2.03
N LYS A 38 9.00 2.37 1.36
CA LYS A 38 8.53 2.48 -0.02
C LYS A 38 7.08 2.95 -0.12
N MET A 39 6.26 2.58 0.86
CA MET A 39 4.84 2.87 0.91
C MET A 39 4.42 3.28 2.32
N LYS A 40 3.52 4.27 2.39
CA LYS A 40 2.81 4.68 3.60
C LYS A 40 1.31 4.53 3.42
N ILE A 41 0.69 3.76 4.29
CA ILE A 41 -0.76 3.54 4.31
C ILE A 41 -1.34 4.18 5.56
N TYR A 42 -2.35 5.03 5.38
CA TYR A 42 -3.03 5.73 6.46
C TYR A 42 -4.41 5.10 6.64
N LEU A 43 -4.64 4.50 7.81
CA LEU A 43 -5.93 3.92 8.18
C LEU A 43 -6.55 4.77 9.29
N LYS A 44 -7.84 5.03 9.18
CA LYS A 44 -8.62 5.63 10.26
C LYS A 44 -9.13 4.50 11.15
N THR A 45 -8.84 4.55 12.44
CA THR A 45 -9.42 3.60 13.39
C THR A 45 -10.79 4.09 13.83
N PRO A 46 -11.78 3.20 14.01
CA PRO A 46 -13.09 3.53 14.55
C PRO A 46 -13.02 4.22 15.91
#